data_AF-A0A2V7EEG3-F1
#
_entry.id   AF-A0A2V7EEG3-F1
#
_cell.length_a   1.000
_cell.length_b   1.000
_cell.length_c   1.000
_cell.angle_alpha   90.00
_cell.angle_beta   90.00
_cell.angle_gamma   90.00
#
_symmetry.space_group_name_H-M   'P 1'
#
loop_
_entity.id
_entity.type
_entity.pdbx_description
1 polymer ?
#
loop_
_entity_poly.entity_id
_entity_poly.type
_entity_poly.pdbx_seq_one_letter_code
_entity_poly.pdbx_strand_id
1 'polypeptide(L)' 'MHCLTCPTCQADVVWTGNPHRPFCSLVCRLIDLGVWLDEGYRIDEVEHPHDVS' A
#
# COMPACT_ATOMS: atom_id res chain seq x y z
N MET A 1 -6.84 14.89 13.44
CA MET A 1 -6.78 14.89 11.97
C MET A 1 -5.95 13.69 11.56
N HIS A 2 -6.53 12.66 10.95
CA HIS A 2 -5.74 11.51 10.49
C HIS A 2 -5.18 11.88 9.11
N CYS A 3 -3.91 12.32 9.07
CA CYS A 3 -3.19 12.47 7.81
C CYS A 3 -2.88 11.06 7.31
N LEU A 4 -3.21 10.76 6.06
CA LEU A 4 -2.85 9.48 5.45
C LEU A 4 -1.45 9.61 4.86
N THR A 5 -0.65 8.57 5.01
CA THR A 5 0.70 8.51 4.46
C THR A 5 0.69 7.77 3.12
N CYS A 6 1.38 8.31 2.13
CA CYS A 6 1.54 7.66 0.84
C CYS A 6 2.32 6.35 1.05
N PRO A 7 1.78 5.19 0.66
CA PRO A 7 2.44 3.92 0.94
C PRO A 7 3.79 3.78 0.21
N THR A 8 3.95 4.44 -0.94
CA THR A 8 5.17 4.36 -1.77
C THR A 8 6.32 5.22 -1.24
N CYS A 9 6.06 6.45 -0.80
CA CYS A 9 7.11 7.42 -0.46
C CYS A 9 6.97 8.06 0.91
N GLN A 10 5.94 7.69 1.68
CA GLN A 10 5.66 8.16 3.04
C GLN A 10 5.36 9.66 3.18
N ALA A 11 5.13 10.37 2.08
CA ALA A 11 4.66 11.75 2.10
C ALA A 11 3.20 11.84 2.61
N ASP A 12 2.84 12.98 3.19
CA ASP A 12 1.47 13.29 3.59
C ASP A 12 0.52 13.35 2.39
N VAL A 13 -0.67 12.75 2.54
CA VAL A 13 -1.68 12.65 1.49
C VAL A 13 -2.93 13.43 1.88
N VAL A 14 -3.27 14.41 1.04
CA VAL A 14 -4.57 15.07 1.09
C VAL A 14 -5.62 14.13 0.50
N TRP A 15 -6.69 13.86 1.25
CA TRP A 15 -7.77 12.96 0.79
C TRP A 15 -8.71 13.64 -0.20
N THR A 16 -9.17 14.84 0.13
CA THR A 16 -10.14 15.60 -0.67
C THR A 16 -9.45 16.23 -1.89
N GLY A 17 -9.99 16.00 -3.08
CA GLY A 17 -9.47 16.60 -4.32
C GLY A 17 -8.22 15.92 -4.90
N ASN A 18 -7.67 14.88 -4.24
CA ASN A 18 -6.57 14.10 -4.79
C ASN A 18 -7.10 12.89 -5.59
N PRO A 19 -6.93 12.85 -6.93
CA PRO A 19 -7.38 11.72 -7.76
C PRO A 19 -6.47 10.48 -7.65
N HIS A 20 -5.30 10.61 -7.04
CA HIS A 20 -4.31 9.54 -6.91
C HIS A 20 -4.28 8.89 -5.54
N ARG A 21 -5.17 9.30 -4.61
CA ARG A 21 -5.32 8.66 -3.29
C ARG A 21 -5.41 7.12 -3.41
N PRO A 22 -4.75 6.34 -2.52
CA PRO A 22 -4.03 6.76 -1.32
C PRO A 22 -2.59 7.27 -1.60
N PHE A 23 -2.19 7.44 -2.86
CA PHE A 23 -0.87 7.94 -3.23
C PHE A 23 -0.83 9.47 -3.30
N CYS A 24 0.35 10.06 -3.10
CA CYS A 24 0.54 11.51 -3.22
C CYS A 24 0.59 11.97 -4.70
N SER A 25 0.82 11.06 -5.65
CA SER A 25 0.98 11.38 -7.08
C SER A 25 0.71 10.18 -7.98
N LEU A 26 0.52 10.45 -9.28
CA LEU A 26 0.44 9.41 -10.31
C LEU A 26 1.70 8.53 -10.34
N VAL A 27 2.88 9.13 -10.16
CA VAL A 27 4.17 8.40 -10.19
C VAL A 27 4.21 7.36 -9.07
N CYS A 28 3.85 7.73 -7.85
CA CYS A 28 3.81 6.78 -6.73
C CYS A 28 2.82 5.63 -6.98
N ARG A 29 1.65 5.92 -7.56
CA ARG A 29 0.68 4.88 -7.96
C ARG A 29 1.27 3.90 -8.99
N LEU A 30 2.03 4.39 -9.95
CA LEU A 30 2.63 3.55 -10.99
C LEU A 30 3.81 2.71 -10.45
N ILE A 31 4.59 3.25 -9.52
CA ILE A 31 5.66 2.51 -8.84
C ILE A 31 5.06 1.35 -8.05
N ASP A 32 4.03 1.61 -7.24
CA ASP A 32 3.34 0.58 -6.45
C ASP A 32 2.77 -0.52 -7.37
N LEU A 33 2.14 -0.13 -8.48
CA LEU A 33 1.69 -1.08 -9.51
C LEU A 33 2.85 -1.91 -10.09
N GLY A 34 4.02 -1.32 -10.31
CA GLY A 34 5.22 -2.05 -10.73
C GLY A 34 5.62 -3.12 -9.71
N VAL A 35 5.67 -2.78 -8.42
CA VAL A 35 5.99 -3.75 -7.34
C VAL A 35 4.98 -4.90 -7.31
N TRP A 36 3.69 -4.61 -7.57
CA TRP A 36 2.66 -5.65 -7.71
C TRP A 36 2.93 -6.59 -8.89
N LEU A 37 3.24 -6.04 -10.06
CA LEU A 37 3.52 -6.82 -11.26
C LEU A 37 4.80 -7.67 -11.12
N ASP A 38 5.77 -7.18 -10.36
CA ASP A 38 7.03 -7.87 -10.09
C ASP A 38 6.93 -8.87 -8.92
N GLU A 39 5.72 -9.15 -8.42
CA GLU A 39 5.47 -10.05 -7.27
C GLU A 39 6.28 -9.67 -6.01
N GLY A 40 6.52 -8.36 -5.83
CA GLY A 40 7.34 -7.84 -4.73
C GLY A 40 6.66 -7.85 -3.35
N TYR A 41 5.34 -7.95 -3.30
CA TYR A 41 4.59 -8.07 -2.05
C TYR A 41 4.48 -9.53 -1.61
N ARG A 42 4.73 -9.80 -0.33
CA ARG A 42 4.64 -11.13 0.27
C ARG A 42 3.83 -11.05 1.55
N ILE A 43 3.03 -12.07 1.80
CA ILE A 43 2.34 -12.27 3.07
C ILE A 43 3.08 -13.41 3.76
N ASP A 44 3.53 -13.18 4.99
CA ASP A 44 4.17 -14.22 5.77
C ASP A 44 3.15 -15.29 6.16
N GLU A 45 3.56 -16.56 6.10
CA GLU A 45 2.74 -17.66 6.58
C GLU A 45 2.73 -17.63 8.11
N VAL A 46 1.64 -17.13 8.68
CA VAL A 46 1.40 -17.20 10.12
C VAL A 46 0.79 -18.57 10.39
N GLU A 47 1.56 -19.49 10.97
CA GLU A 47 0.99 -20.76 11.47
C GLU A 47 -0.17 -20.44 12.43
N HIS A 48 -1.39 -20.84 12.06
CA HIS A 48 -2.56 -20.71 12.92
C HIS A 48 -2.59 -21.94 13.84
N PRO A 49 -2.44 -21.82 15.18
CA PRO A 49 -2.33 -22.96 16.09
C PRO A 49 -3.61 -23.80 16.29
N HIS A 50 -4.59 -23.73 15.38
CA HIS A 50 -5.91 -24.32 15.54
C HIS A 50 -6.41 -25.05 14.28
N ASP A 51 -5.56 -25.88 13.68
CA ASP A 51 -6.02 -26.96 12.80
C ASP A 51 -5.26 -28.25 13.17
N VAL A 52 -5.55 -28.76 14.37
CA VAL A 52 -5.27 -30.16 14.74
C VAL A 52 -6.62 -30.85 14.76
N SER A 53 -6.95 -31.52 13.65
CA SER A 53 -8.06 -32.48 13.60
C SER A 53 -7.59 -33.87 14.02
#